data_AF-A0A1H8WSF2-F1
#
_entry.id   AF-A0A1H8WSF2-F1
#
_cell.length_a   1.000
_cell.length_b   1.000
_cell.length_c   1.000
_cell.angle_alpha   90.00
_cell.angle_beta   90.00
_cell.angle_gamma   90.00
#
_symmetry.space_group_name_H-M   'P 1'
#
loop_
_entity.id
_entity.type
_entity.pdbx_description
1 polymer ?
#
loop_
_entity_poly.entity_id
_entity_poly.type
_entity_poly.pdbx_seq_one_letter_code
_entity_poly.pdbx_strand_id
1 'polypeptide(L)'
;MKTIGFSIQQLIWFAGLAQVGLAVGSLTIPRVLNWRPELLKVQPLIKQMFWTYAAYILVINLCFGLLSALASNDLVNGTRLATLLTGFIAAYWISRVLIQFLYFDRANFPSGKLHKLAEAVLVVLFVFLSIVYSRACYFNYMQS
;
A
#
# COMPACT_ATOMS: atom_id res chain seq x y z
N MET A 1 33.59 2.77 -9.51
CA MET A 1 32.66 3.74 -8.88
C MET A 1 31.50 2.94 -8.28
N LYS A 2 31.53 2.63 -6.97
CA LYS A 2 30.40 1.94 -6.31
C LYS A 2 29.25 2.92 -6.24
N THR A 3 28.20 2.71 -7.03
CA THR A 3 26.98 3.52 -6.97
C THR A 3 26.46 3.44 -5.54
N ILE A 4 26.39 4.59 -4.85
CA ILE A 4 25.74 4.74 -3.55
C ILE A 4 24.24 4.60 -3.83
N GLY A 5 23.77 3.37 -3.96
CA GLY A 5 22.39 3.04 -4.26
C GLY A 5 21.95 1.87 -3.38
N PHE A 6 20.77 1.99 -2.78
CA PHE A 6 20.14 0.88 -2.07
C PHE A 6 19.92 -0.30 -3.02
N SER A 7 20.19 -1.52 -2.54
CA SER A 7 19.86 -2.74 -3.29
C SER A 7 18.34 -2.88 -3.41
N ILE A 8 17.87 -3.60 -4.44
CA ILE A 8 16.43 -3.86 -4.60
C ILE A 8 15.84 -4.59 -3.38
N GLN A 9 16.61 -5.49 -2.79
CA GLN A 9 16.25 -6.18 -1.56
C GLN A 9 16.04 -5.20 -0.39
N GLN A 10 16.96 -4.26 -0.19
CA GLN A 10 16.83 -3.24 0.86
C GLN A 10 15.59 -2.37 0.64
N LEU A 11 15.30 -2.00 -0.62
CA LEU A 11 14.10 -1.24 -0.97
C LEU A 11 12.83 -2.01 -0.65
N ILE A 12 12.76 -3.31 -0.96
CA ILE A 12 11.63 -4.17 -0.60
C ILE A 12 11.50 -4.29 0.92
N TRP A 13 12.61 -4.41 1.64
CA TRP A 13 12.58 -4.48 3.11
C TRP A 13 12.02 -3.20 3.73
N PHE A 14 12.47 -2.02 3.26
CA PHE A 14 11.90 -0.74 3.68
C PHE A 14 10.42 -0.59 3.27
N ALA A 15 10.04 -1.05 2.07
CA ALA A 15 8.65 -1.11 1.63
C ALA A 15 7.80 -2.02 2.53
N GLY A 16 8.38 -3.11 3.03
CA GLY A 16 7.75 -4.00 4.00
C GLY A 16 7.43 -3.28 5.31
N LEU A 17 8.44 -2.65 5.91
CA LEU A 17 8.26 -1.85 7.14
C LEU A 17 7.24 -0.72 6.95
N ALA A 18 7.30 -0.02 5.82
CA ALA A 18 6.38 1.07 5.52
C ALA A 18 4.93 0.57 5.39
N GLN A 19 4.69 -0.59 4.80
CA GLN A 19 3.35 -1.21 4.73
C GLN A 19 2.85 -1.70 6.08
N VAL A 20 3.71 -2.27 6.93
CA VAL A 20 3.34 -2.62 8.31
C VAL A 20 2.95 -1.36 9.07
N GLY A 21 3.75 -0.30 8.96
CA GLY A 21 3.44 1.02 9.55
C GLY A 21 2.13 1.60 9.02
N LEU A 22 1.87 1.49 7.71
CA LEU A 22 0.62 1.89 7.09
C LEU A 22 -0.57 1.11 7.64
N ALA A 23 -0.46 -0.22 7.79
CA ALA A 23 -1.52 -1.05 8.35
C ALA A 23 -1.83 -0.64 9.80
N VAL A 24 -0.81 -0.49 10.64
CA VAL A 24 -0.97 -0.02 12.02
C VAL A 24 -1.58 1.37 12.07
N GLY A 25 -1.10 2.30 11.26
CA GLY A 25 -1.66 3.66 11.14
C GLY A 25 -3.12 3.64 10.68
N SER A 26 -3.49 2.72 9.78
CA SER A 26 -4.84 2.60 9.24
C SER A 26 -5.89 2.23 10.29
N LEU A 27 -5.49 1.61 11.42
CA LEU A 27 -6.38 1.36 12.56
C LEU A 27 -6.92 2.64 13.21
N THR A 28 -6.25 3.77 13.01
CA THR A 28 -6.67 5.07 13.56
C THR A 28 -7.68 5.79 12.66
N ILE A 29 -7.74 5.45 11.36
CA ILE A 29 -8.59 6.12 10.36
C ILE A 29 -10.08 6.13 10.77
N PRO A 30 -10.69 5.03 11.25
CA PRO A 30 -12.11 5.04 11.60
C PRO A 30 -12.46 6.04 12.71
N ARG A 31 -11.50 6.33 13.60
CA ARG A 31 -11.66 7.33 14.67
C ARG A 31 -11.44 8.74 14.12
N VAL A 32 -10.36 8.95 13.39
CA VAL A 32 -9.99 10.28 12.84
C VAL A 32 -11.06 10.82 11.89
N LEU A 33 -11.67 9.96 11.08
CA LEU A 33 -12.70 10.33 10.11
C LEU A 33 -14.13 10.13 10.64
N ASN A 34 -14.31 9.82 11.93
CA ASN A 34 -15.62 9.62 12.55
C ASN A 34 -16.53 8.67 11.74
N TRP A 35 -16.03 7.50 11.35
CA TRP A 35 -16.80 6.56 10.52
C TRP A 35 -18.09 6.07 11.18
N ARG A 36 -18.11 5.94 12.52
CA ARG A 36 -19.27 5.42 13.25
C ARG A 36 -20.56 6.23 12.97
N PRO A 37 -20.61 7.55 13.20
CA PRO A 37 -21.80 8.34 12.90
C PRO A 37 -22.13 8.40 11.40
N GLU A 38 -21.14 8.46 10.51
CA GLU A 38 -21.39 8.49 9.06
C GLU A 38 -21.99 7.18 8.54
N LEU A 39 -21.47 6.03 9.00
CA LEU A 39 -21.98 4.72 8.62
C LEU A 39 -23.33 4.37 9.26
N LEU A 40 -23.84 5.14 10.22
CA LEU A 40 -25.22 4.98 10.70
C LEU A 40 -26.25 5.53 9.71
N LYS A 41 -25.85 6.40 8.77
CA LYS A 41 -26.74 7.02 7.77
C LYS A 41 -27.00 6.11 6.57
N VAL A 42 -26.25 5.01 6.44
CA VAL A 42 -26.37 4.07 5.31
C VAL A 42 -27.11 2.80 5.72
N GLN A 43 -27.64 2.06 4.74
CA GLN A 43 -28.31 0.79 4.99
C GLN A 43 -27.39 -0.21 5.72
N PRO A 44 -27.92 -1.05 6.64
CA PRO A 44 -27.11 -1.97 7.44
C PRO A 44 -26.20 -2.89 6.62
N LEU A 45 -26.68 -3.39 5.48
CA LEU A 45 -25.90 -4.25 4.59
C LEU A 45 -24.69 -3.51 4.00
N ILE A 46 -24.88 -2.28 3.53
CA ILE A 46 -23.80 -1.44 2.99
C ILE A 46 -22.75 -1.16 4.07
N LYS A 47 -23.18 -0.85 5.30
CA LYS A 47 -22.29 -0.66 6.45
C LYS A 47 -21.45 -1.90 6.72
N GLN A 48 -22.06 -3.10 6.72
CA GLN A 48 -21.33 -4.35 6.95
C GLN A 48 -20.30 -4.60 5.85
N MET A 49 -20.68 -4.45 4.57
CA MET A 49 -19.75 -4.60 3.45
C MET A 49 -18.57 -3.64 3.53
N PHE A 50 -18.83 -2.37 3.88
CA PHE A 50 -17.77 -1.37 4.04
C PHE A 50 -16.74 -1.78 5.09
N TRP A 51 -17.19 -2.26 6.26
CA TRP A 51 -16.29 -2.77 7.30
C TRP A 51 -15.52 -4.02 6.85
N THR A 52 -16.18 -4.95 6.14
CA THR A 52 -15.54 -6.14 5.59
C THR A 52 -14.43 -5.76 4.61
N TYR A 53 -14.69 -4.85 3.68
CA TYR A 53 -13.68 -4.39 2.72
C TYR A 53 -12.54 -3.64 3.41
N ALA A 54 -12.83 -2.79 4.39
CA ALA A 54 -11.81 -2.12 5.18
C ALA A 54 -10.90 -3.13 5.91
N ALA A 55 -11.47 -4.20 6.48
CA ALA A 55 -10.72 -5.27 7.13
C ALA A 55 -9.86 -6.04 6.12
N TYR A 56 -10.39 -6.40 4.95
CA TYR A 56 -9.62 -7.08 3.91
C TYR A 56 -8.45 -6.25 3.42
N ILE A 57 -8.65 -4.94 3.19
CA ILE A 57 -7.59 -4.01 2.78
C ILE A 57 -6.51 -3.90 3.87
N LEU A 58 -6.91 -3.82 5.14
CA LEU A 58 -5.96 -3.79 6.25
C LEU A 58 -5.10 -5.05 6.29
N VAL A 59 -5.74 -6.23 6.23
CA VAL A 59 -5.07 -7.52 6.32
C VAL A 59 -4.13 -7.73 5.14
N ILE A 60 -4.57 -7.43 3.91
CA ILE A 60 -3.71 -7.64 2.72
C ILE A 60 -2.47 -6.74 2.75
N ASN A 61 -2.60 -5.49 3.19
CA ASN A 61 -1.46 -4.58 3.34
C ASN A 61 -0.49 -5.07 4.41
N LEU A 62 -1.01 -5.60 5.53
CA LEU A 62 -0.19 -6.21 6.56
C LEU A 62 0.55 -7.45 6.02
N CYS A 63 -0.14 -8.33 5.29
CA CYS A 63 0.46 -9.51 4.68
C CYS A 63 1.58 -9.15 3.69
N PHE A 64 1.37 -8.18 2.80
CA PHE A 64 2.40 -7.71 1.88
C PHE A 64 3.58 -7.08 2.62
N GLY A 65 3.30 -6.31 3.67
CA GLY A 65 4.31 -5.74 4.55
C GLY A 65 5.17 -6.81 5.21
N LEU A 66 4.54 -7.82 5.81
CA LEU A 66 5.23 -8.93 6.48
C LEU A 66 6.02 -9.81 5.50
N LEU A 67 5.44 -10.16 4.35
CA LEU A 67 6.16 -10.90 3.30
C LEU A 67 7.43 -10.14 2.88
N SER A 68 7.33 -8.83 2.74
CA SER A 68 8.45 -8.01 2.29
C SER A 68 9.50 -7.76 3.38
N ALA A 69 9.09 -7.68 4.64
CA ALA A 69 10.01 -7.53 5.76
C ALA A 69 10.73 -8.83 6.12
N LEU A 70 10.03 -9.97 6.04
CA LEU A 70 10.55 -11.27 6.48
C LEU A 70 11.19 -12.10 5.36
N ALA A 71 10.71 -11.95 4.12
CA ALA A 71 11.12 -12.77 2.97
C ALA A 71 11.66 -11.90 1.81
N SER A 72 12.29 -10.75 2.12
CA SER A 72 12.85 -9.85 1.08
C SER A 72 13.84 -10.54 0.13
N ASN A 73 14.65 -11.49 0.63
CA ASN A 73 15.57 -12.29 -0.17
C ASN A 73 14.82 -13.16 -1.18
N ASP A 74 13.77 -13.85 -0.73
CA ASP A 74 12.98 -14.74 -1.58
C ASP A 74 12.18 -13.96 -2.63
N LEU A 75 11.79 -12.72 -2.34
CA LEU A 75 11.11 -11.84 -3.28
C LEU A 75 12.02 -11.31 -4.41
N VAL A 76 13.34 -11.51 -4.33
CA VAL A 76 14.31 -11.04 -5.34
C VAL A 76 15.20 -12.17 -5.87
N ASN A 77 14.80 -13.42 -5.66
CA ASN A 77 15.61 -14.60 -6.04
C ASN A 77 15.47 -15.00 -7.51
N GLY A 78 14.78 -14.22 -8.35
CA GLY A 78 14.63 -14.49 -9.78
C GLY A 78 13.66 -15.62 -10.14
N THR A 79 13.01 -16.26 -9.16
CA THR A 79 12.05 -17.33 -9.46
C THR A 79 10.76 -16.78 -10.07
N ARG A 80 10.04 -17.62 -10.83
CA ARG A 80 8.72 -17.28 -11.38
C ARG A 80 7.73 -16.84 -10.29
N LEU A 81 7.80 -17.45 -9.10
CA LEU A 81 6.98 -17.06 -7.96
C LEU A 81 7.30 -15.64 -7.47
N ALA A 82 8.59 -15.31 -7.34
CA ALA A 82 9.04 -13.98 -6.96
C ALA A 82 8.57 -12.92 -7.98
N THR A 83 8.69 -13.20 -9.28
CA THR A 83 8.20 -12.32 -10.37
C THR A 83 6.69 -12.09 -10.26
N LEU A 84 5.90 -13.17 -10.15
CA LEU A 84 4.44 -13.07 -10.07
C LEU A 84 3.97 -12.35 -8.80
N LEU A 85 4.60 -12.64 -7.65
CA LEU A 85 4.21 -12.04 -6.38
C LEU A 85 4.57 -10.55 -6.33
N THR A 86 5.78 -10.18 -6.74
CA THR A 86 6.17 -8.77 -6.83
C THR A 86 5.35 -8.01 -7.88
N GLY A 87 5.03 -8.65 -9.02
CA GLY A 87 4.13 -8.09 -10.03
C GLY A 87 2.70 -7.90 -9.51
N PHE A 88 2.17 -8.84 -8.72
CA PHE A 88 0.85 -8.72 -8.09
C PHE A 88 0.81 -7.55 -7.11
N ILE A 89 1.81 -7.43 -6.24
CA ILE A 89 1.90 -6.32 -5.28
C ILE A 89 2.07 -4.98 -6.03
N ALA A 90 2.84 -4.95 -7.12
CA ALA A 90 2.97 -3.78 -7.98
C ALA A 90 1.61 -3.36 -8.57
N ALA A 91 0.86 -4.30 -9.15
CA ALA A 91 -0.46 -4.04 -9.71
C ALA A 91 -1.44 -3.50 -8.65
N TYR A 92 -1.41 -4.05 -7.44
CA TYR A 92 -2.21 -3.57 -6.31
C TYR A 92 -1.92 -2.10 -5.98
N TRP A 93 -0.64 -1.74 -5.79
CA TRP A 93 -0.27 -0.36 -5.44
C TRP A 93 -0.46 0.62 -6.60
N ILE A 94 -0.19 0.22 -7.85
CA ILE A 94 -0.48 1.05 -9.02
C ILE A 94 -1.96 1.35 -9.10
N SER A 95 -2.81 0.33 -8.95
CA SER A 95 -4.27 0.50 -8.92
C SER A 95 -4.68 1.46 -7.80
N ARG A 96 -4.09 1.35 -6.61
CA ARG A 96 -4.36 2.27 -5.50
C ARG A 96 -3.99 3.72 -5.81
N VAL A 97 -2.86 3.95 -6.47
CA VAL A 97 -2.44 5.27 -6.94
C VAL A 97 -3.42 5.80 -7.98
N LEU A 98 -3.79 4.99 -8.98
CA LEU A 98 -4.75 5.39 -10.02
C LEU A 98 -6.11 5.79 -9.41
N ILE A 99 -6.65 5.00 -8.48
CA ILE A 99 -7.88 5.34 -7.76
C ILE A 99 -7.76 6.68 -7.02
N GLN A 100 -6.59 6.96 -6.42
CA GLN A 100 -6.35 8.22 -5.71
C GLN A 100 -6.45 9.46 -6.59
N PHE A 101 -6.03 9.37 -7.85
CA PHE A 101 -5.99 10.51 -8.77
C PHE A 101 -7.15 10.56 -9.77
N LEU A 102 -7.70 9.40 -10.15
CA LEU A 102 -8.72 9.30 -11.19
C LEU A 102 -10.15 9.14 -10.65
N TYR A 103 -10.32 8.64 -9.41
CA TYR A 103 -11.64 8.34 -8.85
C TYR A 103 -12.02 9.24 -7.68
N PHE A 104 -11.09 9.52 -6.76
CA PHE A 104 -11.42 10.37 -5.60
C PHE A 104 -11.54 11.85 -5.98
N ASP A 105 -12.76 12.38 -5.85
CA ASP A 105 -13.02 13.81 -5.97
C ASP A 105 -12.46 14.56 -4.76
N ARG A 106 -11.60 15.55 -5.03
CA ARG A 106 -10.94 16.37 -4.01
C ARG A 106 -11.83 17.48 -3.44
N ALA A 107 -13.00 17.72 -4.04
CA ALA A 107 -13.89 18.82 -3.67
C ALA A 107 -14.37 18.76 -2.21
N ASN A 108 -14.51 17.56 -1.64
CA ASN A 108 -15.05 17.35 -0.29
C ASN A 108 -14.01 16.85 0.72
N PHE A 109 -12.71 17.00 0.42
CA PHE A 109 -11.67 16.55 1.36
C PHE A 109 -11.63 17.42 2.61
N PRO A 110 -11.38 16.83 3.80
CA PRO A 110 -11.31 17.57 5.06
C PRO A 110 -10.31 18.74 4.97
N SER A 111 -10.81 19.95 5.15
CA SER A 111 -9.99 21.17 5.07
C SER A 111 -9.13 21.30 6.34
N GLY A 112 -7.89 20.83 6.28
CA GLY A 112 -6.91 21.01 7.36
C GLY A 112 -5.47 20.73 6.92
N LYS A 113 -4.50 21.51 7.41
CA LYS A 113 -3.08 21.35 7.06
C LYS A 113 -2.56 19.94 7.39
N LEU A 114 -3.01 19.36 8.49
CA LEU A 114 -2.65 18.00 8.90
C LEU A 114 -3.22 16.92 7.97
N HIS A 115 -4.48 17.07 7.53
CA HIS A 115 -5.10 16.12 6.60
C HIS A 115 -4.44 16.16 5.22
N LYS A 116 -4.11 17.36 4.72
CA LYS A 116 -3.36 17.52 3.47
C LYS A 116 -1.95 16.93 3.56
N LEU A 117 -1.26 17.12 4.69
CA LEU A 117 0.05 16.51 4.91
C LEU A 117 -0.03 14.98 4.96
N ALA A 118 -1.00 14.45 5.71
CA ALA A 118 -1.23 13.00 5.79
C ALA A 118 -1.56 12.40 4.42
N GLU A 119 -2.40 13.06 3.63
CA GLU A 119 -2.69 12.66 2.26
C GLU A 119 -1.43 12.65 1.40
N ALA A 120 -0.64 13.73 1.43
CA ALA A 120 0.60 13.82 0.65
C ALA A 120 1.60 12.70 1.03
N VAL A 121 1.76 12.44 2.33
CA VAL A 121 2.61 11.34 2.83
C VAL A 121 2.12 9.98 2.32
N LEU A 122 0.80 9.73 2.38
CA LEU A 122 0.21 8.49 1.88
C LEU A 122 0.38 8.33 0.36
N VAL A 123 0.19 9.40 -0.41
CA VAL A 123 0.40 9.40 -1.86
C VAL A 123 1.86 9.08 -2.19
N VAL A 124 2.81 9.75 -1.53
CA VAL A 124 4.24 9.48 -1.71
C VAL A 124 4.57 8.03 -1.37
N LEU A 125 4.00 7.51 -0.28
CA LEU A 125 4.15 6.11 0.09
C LEU A 125 3.62 5.17 -1.00
N PHE A 126 2.40 5.39 -1.51
CA PHE A 126 1.82 4.52 -2.53
C PHE A 126 2.61 4.54 -3.84
N VAL A 127 3.08 5.72 -4.26
CA VAL A 127 3.96 5.86 -5.43
C VAL A 127 5.29 5.13 -5.21
N PHE A 128 5.89 5.29 -4.04
CA PHE A 128 7.11 4.57 -3.68
C PHE A 128 6.92 3.04 -3.76
N LEU A 129 5.85 2.50 -3.17
CA LEU A 129 5.54 1.07 -3.22
C LEU A 129 5.35 0.60 -4.67
N SER A 130 4.56 1.32 -5.47
CA SER A 130 4.36 1.01 -6.89
C SER A 130 5.68 0.91 -7.66
N ILE A 131 6.60 1.86 -7.47
CA ILE A 131 7.90 1.88 -8.16
C ILE A 131 8.78 0.72 -7.68
N VAL A 132 8.88 0.50 -6.37
CA VAL A 132 9.75 -0.55 -5.80
C VAL A 132 9.32 -1.93 -6.28
N TYR A 133 8.02 -2.27 -6.20
CA TYR A 133 7.55 -3.59 -6.61
C TYR A 133 7.57 -3.77 -8.13
N SER A 134 7.32 -2.73 -8.93
CA SER A 134 7.48 -2.80 -10.38
C SER A 134 8.93 -3.08 -10.77
N ARG A 135 9.87 -2.40 -10.11
CA ARG A 135 11.31 -2.62 -10.30
C ARG A 135 11.74 -4.02 -9.85
N ALA A 136 11.19 -4.52 -8.74
CA ALA A 136 11.46 -5.88 -8.26
C ALA A 136 10.94 -6.95 -9.23
N CYS A 137 9.73 -6.77 -9.76
CA CYS A 137 9.15 -7.64 -10.78
C CYS A 137 10.04 -7.68 -12.03
N TYR A 138 10.43 -6.51 -12.54
CA TYR A 138 11.34 -6.43 -13.69
C TYR A 138 12.70 -7.07 -13.40
N PHE A 139 13.27 -6.84 -12.21
CA PHE A 139 14.53 -7.43 -11.79
C PHE A 139 14.47 -8.96 -11.75
N ASN A 140 13.39 -9.54 -11.23
CA ASN A 140 13.21 -10.99 -11.23
C ASN A 140 13.01 -11.54 -12.64
N TYR A 141 12.21 -10.87 -13.47
CA TYR A 141 11.96 -11.28 -14.86
C TYR A 141 13.25 -11.36 -15.70
N MET A 142 14.19 -10.43 -15.49
CA MET A 142 15.48 -10.42 -16.20
C MET A 142 16.44 -11.54 -15.75
N GLN A 143 16.14 -12.22 -14.62
CA GLN A 143 16.92 -13.34 -14.08
C GLN A 143 16.27 -14.72 -14.32
N SER A 144 14.98 -14.75 -14.69
CA SER A 144 14.21 -15.95 -15.01
C SER A 144 14.56 -16.50 -16.39
#